data_AF-A0A2D4LLU7-F1
#
_entry.id   AF-A0A2D4LLU7-F1
#
_cell.length_a   1.000
_cell.length_b   1.000
_cell.length_c   1.000
_cell.angle_alpha   90.00
_cell.angle_beta   90.00
_cell.angle_gamma   90.00
#
_symmetry.space_group_name_H-M   'P 1'
#
loop_
_entity.id
_entity.type
_entity.pdbx_description
1 polymer ?
#
loop_
_entity_poly.entity_id
_entity_poly.type
_entity_poly.pdbx_seq_one_letter_code
_entity_poly.pdbx_strand_id
1 'polypeptide(L)'
;MVRSSDVSWSDTRRTLRKDHRWESGSLLEREEKEKLFNEHIEALTKKKKEHFRQLLDETSSITLTSTWKEVKKIIKEDPRCIKFSSSDRKKQREFEEYIRDKYITAKADFRTLLKETKFITYRSKKLIQESDQHLKDIEKILQNDKRYLVLDCVPEERRKLIVSYVDDLDRRGPPPPPTASEPTRRTTK
;
A
#
# COMPACT_ATOMS: atom_id res chain seq x y z
N MET A 1 7.00 -33.36 -0.03
CA MET A 1 7.24 -31.96 0.38
C MET A 1 6.28 -31.04 -0.36
N VAL A 2 5.57 -30.16 0.35
CA VAL A 2 4.53 -29.27 -0.21
C VAL A 2 5.15 -27.93 -0.64
N ARG A 3 4.95 -27.55 -1.91
CA ARG A 3 5.55 -26.34 -2.51
C ARG A 3 4.53 -25.34 -3.06
N SER A 4 3.30 -25.80 -3.31
CA SER A 4 2.19 -24.93 -3.71
C SER A 4 1.38 -24.55 -2.49
N SER A 5 0.88 -23.31 -2.47
CA SER A 5 -0.03 -22.78 -1.44
C SER A 5 -1.50 -23.00 -1.82
N ASP A 6 -1.77 -23.50 -3.03
CA ASP A 6 -3.14 -23.74 -3.53
C ASP A 6 -3.67 -25.16 -3.21
N VAL A 7 -2.92 -25.96 -2.45
CA VAL A 7 -3.32 -27.34 -2.11
C VAL A 7 -4.10 -27.38 -0.79
N SER A 8 -5.07 -28.30 -0.71
CA SER A 8 -5.82 -28.54 0.52
C SER A 8 -5.10 -29.52 1.44
N TRP A 9 -5.41 -29.49 2.73
CA TRP A 9 -4.94 -30.50 3.69
C TRP A 9 -5.41 -31.90 3.30
N SER A 10 -6.66 -32.05 2.85
CA SER A 10 -7.23 -33.35 2.48
C SER A 10 -6.44 -34.03 1.35
N ASP A 11 -6.13 -33.27 0.28
CA ASP A 11 -5.38 -33.77 -0.87
C ASP A 11 -3.91 -33.99 -0.54
N THR A 12 -3.33 -33.06 0.22
CA THR A 12 -1.95 -33.16 0.69
C THR A 12 -1.76 -34.39 1.59
N ARG A 13 -2.65 -34.60 2.56
CA ARG A 13 -2.60 -35.76 3.46
C ARG A 13 -2.69 -37.07 2.69
N ARG A 14 -3.57 -37.16 1.69
CA ARG A 14 -3.72 -38.35 0.84
C ARG A 14 -2.43 -38.68 0.08
N THR A 15 -1.72 -37.66 -0.41
CA THR A 15 -0.46 -37.82 -1.14
C THR A 15 0.71 -38.11 -0.21
N LEU A 16 0.81 -37.40 0.93
CA LEU A 16 1.88 -37.59 1.90
C LEU A 16 1.83 -38.94 2.61
N ARG A 17 0.65 -39.54 2.84
CA ARG A 17 0.53 -40.89 3.42
C ARG A 17 1.24 -41.98 2.62
N LYS A 18 1.53 -41.75 1.34
CA LYS A 18 2.27 -42.69 0.48
C LYS A 18 3.79 -42.53 0.60
N ASP A 19 4.25 -41.45 1.23
CA ASP A 19 5.67 -41.13 1.42
C ASP A 19 6.16 -41.80 2.71
N HIS A 20 7.28 -42.53 2.63
CA HIS A 20 7.84 -43.26 3.78
C HIS A 20 8.14 -42.35 4.98
N ARG A 21 8.36 -41.04 4.75
CA ARG A 21 8.63 -40.06 5.80
C ARG A 21 7.40 -39.68 6.61
N TRP A 22 6.19 -40.01 6.15
CA TRP A 22 4.96 -39.73 6.88
C TRP A 22 4.93 -40.40 8.25
N GLU A 23 5.46 -41.62 8.34
CA GLU A 23 5.53 -42.38 9.58
C GLU A 23 6.49 -41.76 10.59
N SER A 24 7.49 -40.99 10.15
CA SER A 24 8.40 -40.25 11.04
C SER A 24 7.68 -39.21 11.91
N GLY A 25 6.48 -38.77 11.51
CA GLY A 25 5.63 -37.89 12.29
C GLY A 25 4.55 -38.62 13.09
N SER A 26 4.63 -39.93 13.30
CA SER A 26 3.59 -40.74 13.96
C SER A 26 3.18 -40.25 15.35
N LEU A 27 4.10 -39.62 16.08
CA LEU A 27 3.87 -39.04 17.42
C LEU A 27 2.95 -37.81 17.43
N LEU A 28 2.75 -37.16 16.28
CA LEU A 28 1.87 -35.99 16.17
C LEU A 28 0.45 -36.43 15.90
N GLU A 29 -0.51 -35.86 16.62
CA GLU A 29 -1.92 -36.10 16.38
C GLU A 29 -2.35 -35.54 15.02
N ARG A 30 -3.50 -36.00 14.54
CA ARG A 30 -4.01 -35.59 13.22
C ARG A 30 -4.20 -34.06 13.16
N GLU A 31 -4.72 -33.48 14.22
CA GLU A 31 -5.04 -32.06 14.35
C GLU A 31 -3.76 -31.21 14.38
N GLU A 32 -2.71 -31.70 15.03
CA GLU A 32 -1.40 -31.02 15.08
C GLU A 32 -0.73 -31.02 13.71
N LYS A 33 -0.79 -32.15 12.98
CA LYS A 33 -0.29 -32.23 11.61
C LYS A 33 -1.04 -31.28 10.67
N GLU A 34 -2.35 -31.15 10.84
CA GLU A 34 -3.18 -30.21 10.07
C GLU A 34 -2.84 -28.76 10.39
N LYS A 35 -2.63 -28.44 11.68
CA LYS A 35 -2.17 -27.11 12.12
C LYS A 35 -0.82 -26.74 11.49
N LEU A 36 0.18 -27.62 11.60
CA LEU A 36 1.51 -27.41 11.00
C LEU A 36 1.45 -27.26 9.48
N PHE A 37 0.56 -28.01 8.83
CA PHE A 37 0.32 -27.85 7.40
C PHE A 37 -0.25 -26.47 7.06
N ASN A 38 -1.26 -26.00 7.81
CA ASN A 38 -1.86 -24.69 7.57
C ASN A 38 -0.85 -23.55 7.81
N GLU A 39 -0.04 -23.64 8.88
CA GLU A 39 1.06 -22.70 9.14
C GLU A 39 2.08 -22.68 8.00
N HIS A 40 2.45 -23.85 7.47
CA HIS A 40 3.34 -23.97 6.32
C HIS A 40 2.73 -23.34 5.05
N ILE A 41 1.44 -23.55 4.80
CA ILE A 41 0.74 -22.95 3.66
C ILE A 41 0.66 -21.42 3.81
N GLU A 42 0.44 -20.90 5.01
CA GLU A 42 0.46 -19.47 5.29
C GLU A 42 1.85 -18.89 5.03
N ALA A 43 2.91 -19.53 5.56
CA ALA A 43 4.29 -19.12 5.33
C ALA A 43 4.65 -19.12 3.83
N LEU A 44 4.25 -20.16 3.09
CA LEU A 44 4.43 -20.22 1.64
C LEU A 44 3.66 -19.11 0.93
N THR A 45 2.43 -18.82 1.35
CA THR A 45 1.59 -17.75 0.77
C THR A 45 2.22 -16.39 0.98
N LYS A 46 2.69 -16.10 2.20
CA LYS A 46 3.40 -14.86 2.54
C LYS A 46 4.65 -14.68 1.70
N LYS A 47 5.52 -15.69 1.65
CA LYS A 47 6.77 -15.65 0.85
C LYS A 47 6.49 -15.42 -0.65
N LYS A 48 5.47 -16.09 -1.19
CA LYS A 48 5.08 -15.92 -2.59
C LYS A 48 4.51 -14.52 -2.85
N LYS A 49 3.71 -13.97 -1.93
CA LYS A 49 3.19 -12.60 -2.00
C LYS A 49 4.32 -11.58 -2.02
N GLU A 50 5.33 -11.73 -1.16
CA GLU A 50 6.51 -10.88 -1.15
C GLU A 50 7.25 -10.92 -2.49
N HIS A 51 7.53 -12.10 -3.04
CA HIS A 51 8.18 -12.22 -4.34
C HIS A 51 7.33 -11.67 -5.50
N PHE A 52 6.01 -11.87 -5.45
CA PHE A 52 5.11 -11.30 -6.45
C PHE A 52 5.11 -9.77 -6.39
N ARG A 53 5.11 -9.17 -5.20
CA ARG A 53 5.22 -7.71 -5.05
C ARG A 53 6.58 -7.17 -5.49
N GLN A 54 7.68 -7.89 -5.22
CA GLN A 54 9.01 -7.53 -5.76
C GLN A 54 9.01 -7.46 -7.29
N LEU A 55 8.40 -8.45 -7.94
CA LEU A 55 8.22 -8.43 -9.40
C LEU A 55 7.41 -7.20 -9.85
N LEU A 56 6.32 -6.86 -9.16
CA LEU A 56 5.54 -5.66 -9.48
C LEU A 56 6.36 -4.38 -9.30
N ASP A 57 7.17 -4.29 -8.24
CA ASP A 57 8.07 -3.14 -8.00
C ASP A 57 9.15 -2.99 -9.08
N GLU A 58 9.65 -4.10 -9.62
CA GLU A 58 10.63 -4.12 -10.72
C GLU A 58 9.98 -3.80 -12.10
N THR A 59 8.65 -3.84 -12.19
CA THR A 59 7.93 -3.60 -13.45
C THR A 59 7.68 -2.10 -13.64
N SER A 60 8.64 -1.40 -14.25
CA SER A 60 8.65 0.06 -14.41
C SER A 60 7.46 0.66 -15.16
N SER A 61 6.74 -0.12 -15.97
CA SER A 61 5.54 0.33 -16.67
C SER A 61 4.29 0.42 -15.77
N ILE A 62 4.36 -0.07 -14.52
CA ILE A 62 3.22 -0.03 -13.59
C ILE A 62 3.08 1.39 -13.01
N THR A 63 1.86 1.92 -13.16
CA THR A 63 1.39 3.19 -12.61
C THR A 63 0.21 2.96 -11.66
N LEU A 64 -0.22 4.00 -10.94
CA LEU A 64 -1.37 3.92 -10.02
C LEU A 64 -2.71 3.67 -10.74
N THR A 65 -2.75 3.80 -12.06
CA THR A 65 -3.93 3.57 -12.91
C THR A 65 -3.83 2.30 -13.76
N SER A 66 -2.74 1.53 -13.61
CA SER A 66 -2.52 0.30 -14.38
C SER A 66 -3.57 -0.77 -14.09
N THR A 67 -3.98 -1.50 -15.13
CA THR A 67 -4.94 -2.60 -14.98
C THR A 67 -4.24 -3.97 -14.91
N TRP A 68 -4.87 -4.92 -14.24
CA TRP A 68 -4.35 -6.29 -14.18
C TRP A 68 -4.14 -6.91 -15.58
N LYS A 69 -5.04 -6.62 -16.53
CA LYS A 69 -4.98 -7.19 -17.89
C LYS A 69 -3.72 -6.75 -18.64
N GLU A 70 -3.28 -5.51 -18.45
CA GLU A 70 -2.07 -4.97 -19.08
C GLU A 70 -0.83 -5.54 -18.43
N VAL A 71 -0.74 -5.44 -17.10
CA VAL A 71 0.42 -5.89 -16.32
C VAL A 71 0.64 -7.39 -16.47
N LYS A 72 -0.44 -8.19 -16.47
CA LYS A 72 -0.38 -9.63 -16.69
C LYS A 72 0.35 -10.01 -17.98
N LYS A 73 0.18 -9.24 -19.07
CA LYS A 73 0.86 -9.54 -20.35
C LYS A 73 2.38 -9.41 -20.25
N ILE A 74 2.85 -8.55 -19.35
CA ILE A 74 4.26 -8.25 -19.12
C ILE A 74 4.87 -9.31 -18.21
N ILE A 75 4.18 -9.64 -17.12
CA ILE A 75 4.75 -10.47 -16.05
C ILE A 75 4.40 -11.96 -16.13
N LYS A 76 3.59 -12.38 -17.10
CA LYS A 76 3.06 -13.77 -17.20
C LYS A 76 4.14 -14.85 -17.30
N GLU A 77 5.30 -14.55 -17.88
CA GLU A 77 6.41 -15.51 -18.04
C GLU A 77 7.35 -15.51 -16.80
N ASP A 78 7.22 -14.56 -15.88
CA ASP A 78 8.09 -14.48 -14.70
C ASP A 78 7.75 -15.62 -13.70
N PRO A 79 8.74 -16.39 -13.23
CA PRO A 79 8.51 -17.48 -12.30
C PRO A 79 7.79 -17.08 -11.01
N ARG A 80 7.97 -15.84 -10.53
CA ARG A 80 7.31 -15.31 -9.31
C ARG A 80 5.82 -15.10 -9.55
N CYS A 81 5.41 -14.70 -10.76
CA CYS A 81 4.00 -14.64 -11.16
C CYS A 81 3.39 -16.03 -11.33
N ILE A 82 4.09 -16.93 -12.04
CA ILE A 82 3.62 -18.31 -12.30
C ILE A 82 3.47 -19.10 -10.99
N LYS A 83 4.47 -19.00 -10.09
CA LYS A 83 4.51 -19.76 -8.83
C LYS A 83 3.64 -19.15 -7.72
N PHE A 84 3.20 -17.89 -7.86
CA PHE A 84 2.36 -17.24 -6.85
C PHE A 84 1.07 -18.02 -6.59
N SER A 85 0.30 -18.27 -7.64
CA SER A 85 -0.91 -19.09 -7.59
C SER A 85 -1.27 -19.58 -8.98
N SER A 86 -1.97 -20.72 -9.09
CA SER A 86 -2.62 -21.12 -10.35
C SER A 86 -3.84 -20.25 -10.69
N SER A 87 -4.47 -19.63 -9.69
CA SER A 87 -5.67 -18.82 -9.86
C SER A 87 -5.35 -17.42 -10.39
N ASP A 88 -5.85 -17.08 -11.58
CA ASP A 88 -5.75 -15.73 -12.13
C ASP A 88 -6.48 -14.69 -11.26
N ARG A 89 -7.62 -15.09 -10.68
CA ARG A 89 -8.40 -14.23 -9.78
C ARG A 89 -7.64 -13.86 -8.52
N LYS A 90 -6.84 -14.78 -7.96
CA LYS A 90 -5.97 -14.48 -6.80
C LYS A 90 -4.86 -13.50 -7.18
N LYS A 91 -4.21 -13.70 -8.35
CA LYS A 91 -3.20 -12.75 -8.87
C LYS A 91 -3.77 -11.35 -9.06
N GLN A 92 -4.96 -11.25 -9.67
CA GLN A 92 -5.66 -9.99 -9.88
C GLN A 92 -5.94 -9.28 -8.55
N ARG A 93 -6.48 -10.00 -7.55
CA ARG A 93 -6.78 -9.41 -6.24
C ARG A 93 -5.53 -8.87 -5.55
N GLU A 94 -4.43 -9.63 -5.59
CA GLU A 94 -3.17 -9.20 -5.00
C GLU A 94 -2.59 -7.98 -5.73
N PHE A 95 -2.71 -7.93 -7.07
CA PHE A 95 -2.33 -6.76 -7.85
C PHE A 95 -3.18 -5.52 -7.48
N GLU A 96 -4.50 -5.66 -7.38
CA GLU A 96 -5.39 -4.56 -6.96
C GLU A 96 -5.07 -4.08 -5.54
N GLU A 97 -4.74 -5.00 -4.62
CA GLU A 97 -4.26 -4.67 -3.28
C GLU A 97 -2.92 -3.92 -3.32
N TYR A 98 -1.96 -4.39 -4.11
CA TYR A 98 -0.68 -3.71 -4.31
C TYR A 98 -0.84 -2.28 -4.83
N ILE A 99 -1.70 -2.05 -5.83
CA ILE A 99 -1.97 -0.69 -6.36
C ILE A 99 -2.61 0.20 -5.28
N ARG A 100 -3.55 -0.33 -4.49
CA ARG A 100 -4.13 0.42 -3.36
C ARG A 100 -3.07 0.80 -2.33
N ASP A 101 -2.20 -0.13 -1.95
CA ASP A 101 -1.13 0.12 -1.00
C ASP A 101 -0.17 1.21 -1.52
N LYS A 102 0.26 1.11 -2.79
CA LYS A 102 1.07 2.15 -3.45
C LYS A 102 0.38 3.51 -3.45
N TYR A 103 -0.92 3.54 -3.69
CA TYR A 103 -1.70 4.76 -3.70
C TYR A 103 -1.81 5.39 -2.31
N ILE A 104 -1.99 4.58 -1.26
CA ILE A 104 -1.99 5.04 0.14
C ILE A 104 -0.62 5.64 0.50
N THR A 105 0.48 4.96 0.16
CA THR A 105 1.84 5.47 0.38
C THR A 105 2.07 6.77 -0.37
N ALA A 106 1.72 6.84 -1.65
CA ALA A 106 1.87 8.06 -2.46
C ALA A 106 1.10 9.25 -1.87
N LYS A 107 -0.12 9.03 -1.37
CA LYS A 107 -0.91 10.05 -0.68
C LYS A 107 -0.27 10.51 0.63
N ALA A 108 0.25 9.58 1.43
CA ALA A 108 0.92 9.89 2.69
C ALA A 108 2.20 10.71 2.47
N ASP A 109 3.01 10.30 1.49
CA ASP A 109 4.23 10.99 1.09
C ASP A 109 3.92 12.39 0.55
N PHE A 110 2.91 12.50 -0.32
CA PHE A 110 2.46 13.78 -0.85
C PHE A 110 1.94 14.71 0.25
N ARG A 111 1.17 14.21 1.23
CA ARG A 111 0.73 15.01 2.39
C ARG A 111 1.92 15.48 3.23
N THR A 112 3.00 14.71 3.28
CA THR A 112 4.24 15.09 3.98
C THR A 112 4.96 16.23 3.23
N LEU A 113 5.06 16.14 1.90
CA LEU A 113 5.54 17.24 1.04
C LEU A 113 4.75 18.53 1.26
N LEU A 114 3.41 18.46 1.30
CA LEU A 114 2.58 19.64 1.53
C LEU A 114 2.85 20.31 2.89
N LYS A 115 3.13 19.53 3.94
CA LYS A 115 3.51 20.05 5.27
C LYS A 115 4.90 20.70 5.30
N GLU A 116 5.82 20.17 4.51
CA GLU A 116 7.18 20.72 4.34
C GLU A 116 7.14 22.05 3.57
N THR A 117 6.17 22.21 2.67
CA THR A 117 6.03 23.38 1.79
C THR A 117 5.43 24.58 2.51
N LYS A 118 6.29 25.40 3.13
CA LYS A 118 5.90 26.58 3.93
C LYS A 118 5.18 27.69 3.16
N PHE A 119 5.23 27.65 1.84
CA PHE A 119 4.44 28.53 0.98
C PHE A 119 2.93 28.30 1.13
N ILE A 120 2.52 27.08 1.51
CA ILE A 120 1.12 26.74 1.77
C ILE A 120 0.81 27.10 3.24
N THR A 121 -0.17 27.98 3.45
CA THR A 121 -0.54 28.49 4.77
C THR A 121 -2.06 28.50 4.94
N TYR A 122 -2.55 28.83 6.14
CA TYR A 122 -3.98 29.02 6.40
C TYR A 122 -4.62 30.10 5.50
N ARG A 123 -3.84 31.06 4.98
CA ARG A 123 -4.34 32.08 4.04
C ARG A 123 -4.51 31.56 2.62
N SER A 124 -3.90 30.43 2.27
CA SER A 124 -3.90 29.89 0.92
C SER A 124 -5.31 29.58 0.41
N LYS A 125 -6.28 29.27 1.29
CA LYS A 125 -7.66 29.06 0.87
C LYS A 125 -8.28 30.30 0.25
N LYS A 126 -8.14 31.45 0.92
CA LYS A 126 -8.65 32.72 0.41
C LYS A 126 -7.99 33.09 -0.93
N LEU A 127 -6.67 32.88 -1.03
CA LEU A 127 -5.93 33.15 -2.27
C LEU A 127 -6.40 32.28 -3.44
N ILE A 128 -6.70 30.99 -3.20
CA ILE A 128 -7.23 30.08 -4.22
C ILE A 128 -8.66 30.45 -4.63
N GLN A 129 -9.48 30.96 -3.71
CA GLN A 129 -10.84 31.42 -4.01
C GLN A 129 -10.85 32.73 -4.83
N GLU A 130 -9.88 33.61 -4.58
CA GLU A 130 -9.72 34.86 -5.32
C GLU A 130 -9.15 34.62 -6.73
N SER A 131 -8.20 33.70 -6.87
CA SER A 131 -7.56 33.38 -8.15
C SER A 131 -6.93 31.99 -8.19
N ASP A 132 -7.05 31.34 -9.33
CA ASP A 132 -6.37 30.07 -9.63
C ASP A 132 -4.83 30.19 -9.67
N GLN A 133 -4.29 31.43 -9.68
CA GLN A 133 -2.85 31.67 -9.71
C GLN A 133 -2.11 31.05 -8.51
N HIS A 134 -2.70 31.12 -7.30
CA HIS A 134 -2.04 30.58 -6.11
C HIS A 134 -1.90 29.06 -6.17
N LEU A 135 -2.88 28.37 -6.77
CA LEU A 135 -2.81 26.92 -6.97
C LEU A 135 -1.71 26.56 -7.98
N LYS A 136 -1.60 27.29 -9.09
CA LYS A 136 -0.54 27.14 -10.08
C LYS A 136 0.85 27.38 -9.49
N ASP A 137 0.99 28.36 -8.62
CA ASP A 137 2.27 28.66 -7.95
C ASP A 137 2.67 27.52 -7.00
N ILE A 138 1.70 26.95 -6.26
CA ILE A 138 1.93 25.74 -5.46
C ILE A 138 2.38 24.60 -6.38
N GLU A 139 1.67 24.29 -7.46
CA GLU A 139 2.04 23.22 -8.39
C GLU A 139 3.46 23.44 -8.95
N LYS A 140 3.82 24.67 -9.31
CA LYS A 140 5.15 25.03 -9.81
C LYS A 140 6.27 24.83 -8.79
N ILE A 141 6.01 25.07 -7.51
CA ILE A 141 6.97 24.80 -6.43
C ILE A 141 7.17 23.29 -6.26
N LEU A 142 6.11 22.50 -6.40
CA LEU A 142 6.11 21.07 -6.13
C LEU A 142 6.54 20.21 -7.34
N GLN A 143 6.53 20.76 -8.55
CA GLN A 143 6.61 20.01 -9.81
C GLN A 143 7.83 19.07 -9.97
N ASN A 144 8.94 19.35 -9.28
CA ASN A 144 10.16 18.54 -9.37
C ASN A 144 10.31 17.54 -8.20
N ASP A 145 9.44 17.58 -7.19
CA ASP A 145 9.51 16.64 -6.09
C ASP A 145 9.00 15.25 -6.54
N LYS A 146 9.79 14.21 -6.23
CA LYS A 146 9.45 12.83 -6.58
C LYS A 146 8.04 12.42 -6.12
N ARG A 147 7.61 12.87 -4.93
CA ARG A 147 6.30 12.55 -4.35
C ARG A 147 5.16 13.25 -5.09
N TYR A 148 5.44 14.40 -5.72
CA TYR A 148 4.50 15.06 -6.63
C TYR A 148 4.40 14.27 -7.95
N LEU A 149 5.54 13.88 -8.54
CA LEU A 149 5.61 13.17 -9.83
C LEU A 149 4.96 11.78 -9.80
N VAL A 150 5.03 11.05 -8.69
CA VAL A 150 4.34 9.74 -8.53
C VAL A 150 2.82 9.85 -8.78
N LEU A 151 2.23 11.02 -8.54
CA LEU A 151 0.81 11.29 -8.76
C LEU A 151 0.49 11.88 -10.14
N ASP A 152 1.45 11.96 -11.08
CA ASP A 152 1.23 12.50 -12.45
C ASP A 152 0.18 11.73 -13.24
N CYS A 153 0.03 10.43 -12.96
CA CYS A 153 -1.01 9.60 -13.58
C CYS A 153 -2.43 9.93 -13.08
N VAL A 154 -2.58 10.76 -12.04
CA VAL A 154 -3.86 11.14 -11.42
C VAL A 154 -3.88 12.65 -11.04
N PRO A 155 -3.73 13.57 -12.02
CA PRO A 155 -3.56 15.00 -11.74
C PRO A 155 -4.76 15.62 -11.02
N GLU A 156 -5.98 15.15 -11.32
CA GLU A 156 -7.21 15.60 -10.65
C GLU A 156 -7.25 15.20 -9.17
N GLU A 157 -6.78 14.00 -8.85
CA GLU A 157 -6.67 13.60 -7.45
C GLU A 157 -5.59 14.42 -6.74
N ARG A 158 -4.44 14.64 -7.40
CA ARG A 158 -3.37 15.47 -6.83
C ARG A 158 -3.87 16.86 -6.46
N ARG A 159 -4.63 17.51 -7.36
CA ARG A 159 -5.27 18.80 -7.07
C ARG A 159 -6.24 18.73 -5.89
N LYS A 160 -7.10 17.70 -5.82
CA LYS A 160 -7.98 17.48 -4.67
C LYS A 160 -7.23 17.34 -3.35
N LEU A 161 -6.07 16.67 -3.35
CA LEU A 161 -5.24 16.53 -2.15
C LEU A 161 -4.66 17.88 -1.70
N ILE A 162 -4.23 18.73 -2.64
CA ILE A 162 -3.76 20.09 -2.32
C ILE A 162 -4.89 20.90 -1.71
N VAL A 163 -6.06 20.93 -2.36
CA VAL A 163 -7.23 21.69 -1.88
C VAL A 163 -7.68 21.19 -0.51
N SER A 164 -7.78 19.87 -0.31
CA SER A 164 -8.13 19.27 0.97
C SER A 164 -7.13 19.65 2.08
N TYR A 165 -5.83 19.70 1.78
CA TYR A 165 -4.82 20.12 2.74
C TYR A 165 -4.93 21.62 3.08
N VAL A 166 -5.22 22.46 2.09
CA VAL A 166 -5.45 23.89 2.30
C VAL A 166 -6.69 24.13 3.16
N ASP A 167 -7.78 23.38 2.93
CA ASP A 167 -8.98 23.43 3.77
C ASP A 167 -8.69 23.00 5.21
N ASP A 168 -7.87 21.97 5.41
CA ASP A 168 -7.43 21.54 6.75
C ASP A 168 -6.64 22.65 7.46
N LEU A 169 -5.79 23.39 6.74
CA LEU A 169 -5.01 24.51 7.31
C LEU A 169 -5.89 25.72 7.65
N ASP A 170 -6.82 26.07 6.76
CA ASP A 170 -7.78 27.15 6.99
C ASP A 170 -8.62 26.91 8.25
N ARG A 171 -9.12 25.68 8.43
CA ARG A 171 -9.87 25.28 9.64
C ARG A 171 -9.04 25.36 10.92
N ARG A 172 -7.74 25.07 10.83
CA ARG A 172 -6.82 25.16 11.99
C ARG A 172 -6.47 26.61 12.32
N GLY A 173 -6.51 27.51 11.34
CA GLY A 173 -6.14 28.90 11.51
C GLY A 173 -4.63 29.11 11.70
N PRO A 174 -4.21 30.31 12.13
CA PRO A 174 -2.81 30.59 12.39
C PRO A 174 -2.25 29.69 13.51
N PRO A 175 -0.99 29.24 13.42
CA PRO A 175 -0.38 28.48 14.50
C PRO A 175 -0.40 29.30 15.80
N PRO A 176 -0.65 28.68 16.97
CA PRO A 176 -0.67 29.40 18.23
C PRO A 176 0.70 30.05 18.48
N PRO A 177 0.72 31.26 19.08
CA PRO A 177 1.98 31.92 19.40
C PRO A 177 2.82 31.04 20.34
N PRO A 178 4.15 31.04 20.21
CA PRO A 178 5.06 30.23 21.05
C PRO A 178 4.99 30.53 22.56
N THR A 179 4.17 31.51 22.97
CA THR A 179 3.99 31.99 24.35
C THR A 179 2.71 31.51 25.03
N ALA A 180 1.95 30.57 24.45
CA ALA A 180 0.81 29.95 25.14
C ALA A 180 1.29 28.94 26.20
N SER A 181 1.80 29.44 27.33
CA SER A 181 1.95 28.66 28.56
C SER A 181 0.56 28.26 29.05
N GLU A 182 0.36 26.98 29.38
CA GLU A 182 -0.90 26.45 29.92
C GLU A 182 -1.35 27.26 31.16
N PRO A 183 -2.63 27.67 31.27
CA PRO A 183 -3.11 28.30 32.49
C PRO A 183 -3.11 27.24 33.60
N THR A 184 -2.32 27.47 34.64
CA THR A 184 -2.32 26.67 35.86
C THR A 184 -3.73 26.69 36.46
N ARG A 185 -4.42 25.55 36.38
CA ARG A 185 -5.78 25.38 36.89
C ARG A 185 -5.75 25.50 38.42
N ARG A 186 -6.13 26.68 38.96
CA ARG A 186 -6.35 26.86 40.40
C ARG A 186 -7.47 25.90 40.84
N THR A 187 -7.11 24.90 41.63
CA THR A 187 -8.05 24.10 42.42
C THR A 187 -8.56 24.96 43.57
N THR A 188 -9.81 25.41 43.48
CA THR A 188 -10.53 25.98 44.62
C THR A 188 -10.96 24.84 45.54
N LYS A 189 -10.47 24.89 46.78
CA LYS A 189 -11.05 24.16 47.92
C LYS A 189 -12.42 24.75 48.27
#